data_AF-A0A6H1ZQ02-F1
#
_entry.id   AF-A0A6H1ZQ02-F1
#
_cell.length_a   1.000
_cell.length_b   1.000
_cell.length_c   1.000
_cell.angle_alpha   90.00
_cell.angle_beta   90.00
_cell.angle_gamma   90.00
#
_symmetry.space_group_name_H-M   'P 1'
#
loop_
_entity.id
_entity.type
_entity.pdbx_description
1 polymer ?
#
loop_
_entity_poly.entity_id
_entity_poly.type
_entity_poly.pdbx_seq_one_letter_code
_entity_poly.pdbx_strand_id
1 'polypeptide(L)'
;MPKGFKGFQKGHKSFWTDELKKKASENHPRYWLGKKRDDPEYLKKISEAHKGQHSSPSTEFKPTGCKGRELLGDKVYRNLHYWVERKLGKPTKCEQCGKDVLTSKQIHWANKSGEYKKDVNDWVRLCVRCHFYKDRK
;
A
#
# COMPACT_ATOMS: atom_id res chain seq x y z
N MET A 1 40.86 -15.15 -18.85
CA MET A 1 39.95 -16.31 -18.72
C MET A 1 38.78 -15.92 -17.81
N PRO A 2 37.53 -15.88 -18.28
CA PRO A 2 36.39 -15.55 -17.44
C PRO A 2 36.08 -16.70 -16.48
N LYS A 3 36.02 -16.40 -15.17
CA LYS A 3 35.61 -17.36 -14.13
C LYS A 3 34.09 -17.59 -14.27
N GLY A 4 33.71 -18.83 -14.61
CA GLY A 4 32.32 -19.23 -14.78
C GLY A 4 31.48 -19.00 -13.52
N PHE A 5 30.35 -18.32 -13.68
CA PHE A 5 29.34 -18.13 -12.63
C PHE A 5 28.66 -19.49 -12.37
N LYS A 6 28.83 -20.06 -11.18
CA LYS A 6 28.10 -21.28 -10.77
C LYS A 6 26.63 -20.91 -10.60
N GLY A 7 25.77 -21.53 -11.41
CA GLY A 7 24.31 -21.34 -11.36
C GLY A 7 23.74 -21.67 -9.98
N PHE A 8 22.93 -20.76 -9.46
CA PHE A 8 22.13 -20.96 -8.26
C PHE A 8 21.06 -22.03 -8.52
N GLN A 9 21.18 -23.19 -7.86
CA GLN A 9 20.23 -24.29 -8.00
C GLN A 9 18.88 -23.89 -7.37
N LYS A 10 17.92 -23.51 -8.22
CA LYS A 10 16.51 -23.35 -7.82
C LYS A 10 15.90 -24.74 -7.70
N GLY A 11 15.57 -25.13 -6.47
CA GLY A 11 14.87 -26.38 -6.21
C GLY A 11 14.55 -26.57 -4.74
N HIS A 12 13.72 -25.70 -4.17
CA HIS A 12 13.08 -26.02 -2.89
C HIS A 12 12.05 -27.13 -3.19
N LYS A 13 12.47 -28.40 -3.06
CA LYS A 13 11.55 -29.54 -3.18
C LYS A 13 10.47 -29.37 -2.10
N SER A 14 9.21 -29.30 -2.51
CA SER A 14 8.11 -29.20 -1.56
C SER A 14 8.13 -30.43 -0.65
N PHE A 15 8.33 -30.22 0.65
CA PHE A 15 8.36 -31.25 1.70
C PHE A 15 7.03 -32.04 1.84
N TRP A 16 5.99 -31.62 1.11
CA TRP A 16 4.68 -32.22 1.13
C TRP A 16 4.59 -33.40 0.17
N THR A 17 4.69 -34.61 0.70
CA THR A 17 4.29 -35.84 0.00
C THR A 17 2.77 -35.87 -0.16
N ASP A 18 2.27 -36.58 -1.17
CA ASP A 18 0.82 -36.65 -1.42
C ASP A 18 0.08 -37.35 -0.27
N GLU A 19 0.75 -38.26 0.43
CA GLU A 19 0.24 -38.87 1.65
C GLU A 19 0.10 -37.86 2.80
N LEU A 20 1.07 -36.95 2.97
CA LEU A 20 1.00 -35.86 3.95
C LEU A 20 -0.11 -34.85 3.59
N LYS A 21 -0.30 -34.54 2.29
CA LYS A 21 -1.40 -33.68 1.83
C LYS A 21 -2.76 -34.34 2.11
N LYS A 22 -2.89 -35.65 1.86
CA LYS A 22 -4.12 -36.41 2.10
C LYS A 22 -4.46 -36.46 3.60
N LYS A 23 -3.50 -36.82 4.46
CA LYS A 23 -3.66 -36.79 5.93
C LYS A 23 -4.02 -35.40 6.45
N ALA A 24 -3.41 -34.34 5.89
CA ALA A 24 -3.78 -32.96 6.23
C ALA A 24 -5.21 -32.60 5.80
N SER A 25 -5.68 -33.10 4.66
CA SER A 25 -7.04 -32.86 4.16
C SER A 25 -8.11 -33.63 4.92
N GLU A 26 -7.80 -34.83 5.41
CA GLU A 26 -8.71 -35.70 6.17
C GLU A 26 -8.90 -35.22 7.61
N ASN A 27 -7.84 -34.69 8.22
CA ASN A 27 -7.87 -34.16 9.60
C ASN A 27 -8.14 -32.66 9.68
N HIS A 28 -8.32 -31.94 8.56
CA HIS A 28 -8.67 -30.53 8.63
C HIS A 28 -10.14 -30.40 9.03
N PRO A 29 -10.48 -29.94 10.25
CA PRO A 29 -11.87 -29.82 10.64
C PRO A 29 -12.54 -28.88 9.63
N ARG A 30 -13.58 -29.38 8.96
CA ARG A 30 -14.34 -28.66 7.93
C ARG A 30 -15.42 -27.79 8.59
N TYR A 31 -15.07 -27.07 9.65
CA TYR A 31 -16.03 -26.25 10.43
C TYR A 31 -16.63 -25.09 9.64
N TRP A 32 -16.06 -24.79 8.46
CA TRP A 32 -16.53 -23.78 7.51
C TRP A 32 -17.33 -24.34 6.32
N LEU A 33 -17.31 -25.66 6.05
CA LEU A 33 -18.13 -26.19 4.94
C LEU A 33 -19.61 -26.10 5.33
N GLY A 34 -20.37 -25.31 4.58
CA GLY A 34 -21.82 -25.14 4.76
C GLY A 34 -22.23 -23.90 5.58
N LYS A 35 -21.30 -23.20 6.23
CA LYS A 35 -21.60 -21.93 6.92
C LYS A 35 -21.34 -20.75 5.98
N LYS A 36 -22.42 -20.21 5.43
CA LYS A 36 -22.43 -19.01 4.61
C LYS A 36 -22.09 -17.80 5.48
N ARG A 37 -20.94 -17.15 5.22
CA ARG A 37 -20.49 -15.94 5.92
C ARG A 37 -21.45 -14.76 5.71
N ASP A 38 -22.31 -14.86 4.70
CA ASP A 38 -23.37 -13.95 4.30
C ASP A 38 -24.67 -14.10 5.12
N ASP A 39 -24.79 -15.11 5.98
CA ASP A 39 -25.97 -15.26 6.86
C ASP A 39 -25.95 -14.22 8.01
N PRO A 40 -26.93 -13.30 8.10
CA PRO A 40 -26.96 -12.25 9.11
C PRO A 40 -27.04 -12.79 10.54
N GLU A 41 -27.73 -13.91 10.74
CA GLU A 41 -27.90 -14.54 12.06
C GLU A 41 -26.58 -15.11 12.57
N TYR A 42 -25.83 -15.81 11.70
CA TYR A 42 -24.48 -16.29 11.99
C TYR A 42 -23.50 -15.16 12.32
N LEU A 43 -23.53 -14.05 11.58
CA LEU A 43 -22.69 -12.87 11.86
C LEU A 43 -22.99 -12.25 13.23
N LYS A 44 -24.29 -12.13 13.57
CA LYS A 44 -24.72 -11.64 14.88
C LYS A 44 -24.20 -12.54 16.00
N LYS A 45 -24.31 -13.86 15.84
CA LYS A 45 -23.81 -14.85 16.80
C LYS A 45 -22.30 -14.77 17.03
N ILE A 46 -21.50 -14.58 15.97
CA ILE A 46 -20.05 -14.35 16.10
C ILE A 46 -19.77 -13.03 16.82
N SER A 47 -20.47 -11.96 16.44
CA SER A 47 -20.29 -10.65 17.05
C SER A 47 -20.61 -10.67 18.55
N GLU A 48 -21.65 -11.40 18.96
CA GLU A 48 -22.03 -11.59 20.36
C GLU A 48 -20.99 -12.42 21.12
N ALA A 49 -20.49 -13.52 20.52
CA ALA A 49 -19.48 -14.37 21.14
C ALA A 49 -18.15 -13.64 21.39
N HIS A 50 -17.77 -12.71 20.52
CA HIS A 50 -16.53 -11.93 20.65
C HIS A 50 -16.72 -10.62 21.45
N LYS A 51 -17.95 -10.27 21.83
CA LYS A 51 -18.23 -9.04 22.56
C LYS A 51 -17.59 -9.11 23.95
N GLY A 52 -16.61 -8.23 24.20
CA GLY A 52 -15.89 -8.16 25.47
C GLY A 52 -14.74 -9.16 25.63
N GLN A 53 -14.46 -9.99 24.62
CA GLN A 53 -13.25 -10.80 24.63
C GLN A 53 -12.02 -9.93 24.31
N HIS A 54 -11.22 -9.62 25.33
CA HIS A 54 -9.89 -9.04 25.17
C HIS A 54 -8.85 -10.16 25.23
N SER A 55 -8.14 -10.42 24.11
CA SER A 55 -7.16 -11.50 24.04
C SER A 55 -5.99 -11.32 25.02
N SER A 56 -5.64 -10.07 25.36
CA SER A 56 -4.67 -9.72 26.41
C SER A 56 -4.67 -8.21 26.71
N PRO A 57 -4.21 -7.78 27.90
CA PRO A 57 -3.97 -6.37 28.20
C PRO A 57 -2.97 -5.68 27.25
N SER A 58 -2.07 -6.46 26.63
CA SER A 58 -1.12 -5.94 25.64
C SER A 58 -1.77 -5.58 24.30
N THR A 59 -2.92 -6.17 23.99
CA THR A 59 -3.71 -5.90 22.76
C THR A 59 -4.80 -4.86 22.98
N GLU A 60 -4.96 -4.36 24.21
CA GLU A 60 -5.86 -3.24 24.48
C GLU A 60 -5.46 -2.06 23.60
N PHE A 61 -6.46 -1.45 22.97
CA PHE A 61 -6.29 -0.19 22.27
C PHE A 61 -5.81 0.83 23.30
N LYS A 62 -4.51 1.04 23.37
CA LYS A 62 -3.93 2.17 24.07
C LYS A 62 -4.31 3.36 23.20
N PRO A 63 -5.16 4.29 23.66
CA PRO A 63 -5.25 5.57 22.99
C PRO A 63 -3.86 6.17 23.11
N THR A 64 -3.01 5.93 22.11
CA THR A 64 -1.78 6.66 21.94
C THR A 64 -2.27 8.07 21.87
N GLY A 65 -2.06 8.84 22.95
CA GLY A 65 -2.41 10.23 23.01
C GLY A 65 -1.82 10.84 21.77
N CYS A 66 -2.65 11.02 20.75
CA CYS A 66 -2.31 11.79 19.59
C CYS A 66 -2.30 13.20 20.14
N LYS A 67 -1.21 13.54 20.85
CA LYS A 67 -0.69 14.90 20.95
C LYS A 67 -0.86 15.42 19.54
N GLY A 68 -1.79 16.37 19.39
CA GLY A 68 -2.38 16.74 18.13
C GLY A 68 -1.27 16.81 17.09
N ARG A 69 -1.43 16.06 16.00
CA ARG A 69 -0.58 16.30 14.83
C ARG A 69 -0.90 17.72 14.39
N GLU A 70 -0.11 18.69 14.84
CA GLU A 70 0.04 20.04 14.29
C GLU A 70 0.60 19.97 12.86
N LEU A 71 0.01 19.12 12.02
CA LEU A 71 0.38 18.90 10.64
C LEU A 71 -0.90 18.99 9.81
N LEU A 72 -1.64 20.09 9.98
CA LEU A 72 -2.65 20.50 9.01
C LEU A 72 -2.01 20.61 7.62
N GLY A 73 -0.75 21.05 7.55
CA GLY A 73 0.03 21.15 6.31
C GLY A 73 0.17 19.81 5.56
N ASP A 74 0.59 18.73 6.23
CA ASP A 74 0.81 17.44 5.58
C ASP A 74 -0.46 16.81 5.01
N LYS A 75 -1.60 16.99 5.71
CA LYS A 75 -2.89 16.50 5.23
C LYS A 75 -3.35 17.28 4.00
N VAL A 76 -3.18 18.60 4.00
CA VAL A 76 -3.54 19.46 2.86
C VAL A 76 -2.69 19.14 1.64
N TYR A 77 -1.37 19.00 1.80
CA TYR A 77 -0.45 18.62 0.74
C TYR A 77 -0.82 17.29 0.08
N ARG A 78 -1.07 16.25 0.88
CA ARG A 78 -1.49 14.93 0.35
C ARG A 78 -2.83 15.00 -0.37
N ASN A 79 -3.80 15.71 0.19
CA ASN A 79 -5.12 15.86 -0.42
C ASN A 79 -5.06 16.56 -1.77
N LEU A 80 -4.17 17.55 -1.93
CA LEU A 80 -3.92 18.20 -3.21
C LEU A 80 -3.30 17.24 -4.22
N HIS A 81 -2.29 16.47 -3.83
CA HIS A 81 -1.68 15.47 -4.71
C HIS A 81 -2.71 14.44 -5.20
N TYR A 82 -3.54 13.91 -4.29
CA TYR A 82 -4.63 13.02 -4.68
C TYR A 82 -5.69 13.68 -5.55
N TRP A 83 -5.92 14.99 -5.41
CA TRP A 83 -6.84 15.72 -6.27
C TRP A 83 -6.28 15.88 -7.68
N VAL A 84 -5.01 16.26 -7.82
CA VAL A 84 -4.33 16.40 -9.11
C VAL A 84 -4.24 15.06 -9.83
N GLU A 85 -3.83 14.00 -9.15
CA GLU A 85 -3.76 12.65 -9.73
C GLU A 85 -5.12 12.16 -10.24
N ARG A 86 -6.22 12.53 -9.58
CA ARG A 86 -7.57 12.20 -10.04
C ARG A 86 -8.00 13.01 -11.27
N LYS A 87 -7.49 14.23 -11.44
CA LYS A 87 -7.86 15.12 -12.56
C LYS A 87 -6.99 14.90 -13.80
N LEU A 88 -5.69 14.74 -13.61
CA LEU A 88 -4.70 14.64 -14.70
C LEU A 88 -4.14 13.23 -14.89
N GLY A 89 -4.46 12.30 -13.99
CA GLY A 89 -3.93 10.94 -14.01
C GLY A 89 -2.51 10.85 -13.45
N LYS A 90 -1.89 9.69 -13.67
CA LYS A 90 -0.51 9.42 -13.24
C LYS A 90 0.48 10.01 -14.26
N PRO A 91 1.48 10.78 -13.82
CA PRO A 91 2.45 11.37 -14.72
C PRO A 91 3.43 10.30 -15.23
N THR A 92 3.64 10.25 -16.54
CA THR A 92 4.52 9.26 -17.21
C THR A 92 5.76 9.90 -17.87
N LYS A 93 5.70 11.22 -18.11
CA LYS A 93 6.75 11.98 -18.79
C LYS A 93 7.07 13.24 -18.01
N CYS A 94 8.35 13.59 -17.93
CA CYS A 94 8.80 14.85 -17.35
C CYS A 94 8.75 15.97 -18.39
N GLU A 95 8.06 17.07 -18.10
CA GLU A 95 7.94 18.21 -19.04
C GLU A 95 9.23 19.01 -19.17
N GLN A 96 10.13 18.98 -18.18
CA GLN A 96 11.37 19.76 -18.19
C GLN A 96 12.53 19.07 -18.91
N CYS A 97 12.70 17.75 -18.73
CA CYS A 97 13.79 17.01 -19.37
C CYS A 97 13.34 16.02 -20.46
N GLY A 98 12.04 15.92 -20.72
CA GLY A 98 11.48 15.03 -21.74
C GLY A 98 11.66 13.53 -21.45
N LYS A 99 12.16 13.15 -20.28
CA LYS A 99 12.42 11.75 -19.96
C LYS A 99 11.11 11.00 -19.71
N ASP A 100 10.94 9.93 -20.47
CA ASP A 100 9.91 8.91 -20.26
C ASP A 100 10.39 7.95 -19.19
N VAL A 101 10.10 8.30 -17.95
CA VAL A 101 10.44 7.46 -16.82
C VAL A 101 9.18 6.71 -16.42
N LEU A 102 9.07 5.47 -16.90
CA LEU A 102 7.87 4.63 -16.77
C LEU A 102 7.48 4.30 -15.32
N THR A 103 8.31 4.65 -14.33
CA THR A 103 7.97 4.42 -12.92
C THR A 103 7.39 5.68 -12.29
N SER A 104 6.15 5.57 -11.83
CA SER A 104 5.41 6.63 -11.12
C SER A 104 6.11 7.13 -9.84
N LYS A 105 7.12 6.39 -9.35
CA LYS A 105 7.95 6.79 -8.21
C LYS A 105 9.01 7.82 -8.58
N GLN A 106 9.23 8.08 -9.86
CA GLN A 106 10.30 8.96 -10.35
C GLN A 106 9.78 10.25 -10.97
N ILE A 107 8.45 10.36 -11.19
CA ILE A 107 7.79 11.56 -11.69
C ILE A 107 6.66 11.93 -10.75
N HIS A 108 6.65 13.19 -10.32
CA HIS A 108 5.68 13.75 -9.41
C HIS A 108 5.01 14.98 -10.02
N TRP A 109 3.82 15.28 -9.52
CA TRP A 109 3.16 16.55 -9.75
C TRP A 109 3.80 17.61 -8.86
N ALA A 110 4.34 18.66 -9.46
CA ALA A 110 4.97 19.77 -8.77
C ALA A 110 4.13 21.02 -8.99
N ASN A 111 4.04 21.89 -7.99
CA ASN A 111 3.37 23.17 -8.16
C ASN A 111 4.30 24.17 -8.88
N LYS A 112 3.76 24.99 -9.79
CA LYS A 112 4.50 26.00 -10.52
C LYS A 112 4.76 27.25 -9.66
N SER A 113 3.71 27.77 -9.02
CA SER A 113 3.70 28.99 -8.20
C SER A 113 4.28 28.83 -6.78
N GLY A 114 4.29 27.62 -6.22
CA GLY A 114 4.64 27.35 -4.81
C GLY A 114 3.49 27.57 -3.83
N GLU A 115 2.33 28.05 -4.27
CA GLU A 115 1.18 28.36 -3.40
C GLU A 115 0.22 27.18 -3.21
N TYR A 116 0.45 26.04 -3.89
CA TYR A 116 -0.34 24.82 -3.75
C TYR A 116 -1.85 25.04 -4.02
N LYS A 117 -2.17 25.88 -5.00
CA LYS A 117 -3.56 26.17 -5.42
C LYS A 117 -4.22 24.93 -6.06
N LYS A 118 -5.56 24.84 -5.91
CA LYS A 118 -6.41 23.85 -6.61
C LYS A 118 -6.70 24.28 -8.06
N ASP A 119 -5.69 24.76 -8.78
CA ASP A 119 -5.78 25.07 -10.20
C ASP A 119 -4.97 24.03 -10.97
N VAL A 120 -5.60 23.33 -11.91
CA VAL A 120 -4.97 22.27 -12.71
C VAL A 120 -3.79 22.81 -13.54
N ASN A 121 -3.86 24.07 -13.98
CA ASN A 121 -2.82 24.68 -14.82
C ASN A 121 -1.54 25.03 -14.06
N ASP A 122 -1.64 25.15 -12.73
CA ASP A 122 -0.53 25.45 -11.83
C ASP A 122 0.29 24.20 -11.45
N TRP A 123 -0.03 23.03 -12.03
CA TRP A 123 0.73 21.81 -11.82
C TRP A 123 1.58 21.46 -13.04
N VAL A 124 2.77 20.94 -12.79
CA VAL A 124 3.73 20.48 -13.80
C VAL A 124 4.25 19.09 -13.46
N ARG A 125 4.48 18.26 -14.48
CA ARG A 125 5.03 16.92 -14.32
C ARG A 125 6.55 17.00 -14.30
N LEU A 126 7.15 16.77 -13.14
CA LEU A 126 8.61 16.82 -12.99
C LEU A 126 9.15 15.50 -12.45
N CYS A 127 10.29 15.07 -12.99
CA CYS A 127 11.04 13.99 -12.37
C CYS A 127 11.69 14.47 -11.07
N VAL A 128 11.99 13.55 -10.15
CA VAL A 128 12.59 13.87 -8.84
C VAL A 128 13.82 14.79 -8.97
N ARG A 129 14.67 14.55 -9.97
CA ARG A 129 15.86 15.39 -10.24
C ARG A 129 15.51 16.81 -10.66
N CYS A 130 14.55 16.98 -11.58
CA CYS A 130 14.12 18.30 -12.04
C CYS A 130 13.36 19.05 -10.94
N HIS A 131 12.53 18.34 -10.18
CA HIS A 131 11.81 18.89 -9.03
C HIS A 131 12.79 19.48 -8.01
N PHE A 132 13.78 18.69 -7.62
CA PHE A 132 14.80 19.11 -6.66
C PHE A 132 15.65 20.30 -7.14
N TYR A 133 15.97 20.35 -8.44
CA TYR A 133 16.67 21.50 -9.01
C TYR A 133 15.82 22.77 -8.97
N LYS A 134 14.51 22.64 -9.19
CA LYS A 134 13.57 23.76 -9.15
C LYS A 134 13.35 24.29 -7.72
N ASP A 135 13.27 23.41 -6.73
CA ASP A 135 13.09 23.80 -5.32
C ASP A 135 14.32 24.48 -4.70
N ARG A 136 15.51 24.27 -5.28
CA ARG A 136 16.78 24.84 -4.80
C ARG A 136 17.10 26.22 -5.37
N LYS A 137 16.28 26.74 -6.27
CA LYS A 137 16.49 28.00 -6.98
C LYS A 137 15.58 29.07 -6.40
#